data_AF-A0A946DQR0-F1
#
_entry.id   AF-A0A946DQR0-F1
#
_cell.length_a   1.000
_cell.length_b   1.000
_cell.length_c   1.000
_cell.angle_alpha   90.00
_cell.angle_beta   90.00
_cell.angle_gamma   90.00
#
_symmetry.space_group_name_H-M   'P 1'
#
loop_
_entity.id
_entity.type
_entity.pdbx_description
1 polymer ?
#
loop_
_entity_poly.entity_id
_entity_poly.type
_entity_poly.pdbx_seq_one_letter_code
_entity_poly.pdbx_strand_id
1 'polypeptide(L)' 'MDQHSSYRIETEAAQTLAEWKALFAEQVAVKAKELAQKSGSTGVITLGHYRQAASFAVQMLATAVQDTDSSDGRQEAA' A
#
# COMPACT_ATOMS: atom_id res chain seq x y z
N MET A 1 15.75 23.92 -21.31
CA MET A 1 16.82 23.41 -20.42
C MET A 1 16.12 22.78 -19.24
N ASP A 2 15.84 21.48 -19.31
CA ASP A 2 15.17 20.74 -18.25
C ASP A 2 16.15 20.47 -17.12
N GLN A 3 16.02 21.26 -16.05
CA GLN A 3 16.71 20.99 -14.80
C GLN A 3 16.05 19.77 -14.16
N HIS A 4 16.62 18.59 -14.41
CA HIS A 4 16.34 17.39 -13.62
C HIS A 4 16.84 17.63 -12.20
N SER A 5 16.00 18.26 -11.38
CA SER A 5 16.19 18.32 -9.93
C SER A 5 16.19 16.89 -9.41
N SER A 6 17.37 16.38 -9.07
CA SER A 6 17.50 15.05 -8.48
C SER A 6 17.03 15.14 -7.04
N TYR A 7 15.81 14.70 -6.77
CA TYR A 7 15.27 14.64 -5.42
C TYR A 7 16.02 13.57 -4.62
N ARG A 8 16.42 13.92 -3.39
CA ARG A 8 16.94 12.97 -2.40
C ARG A 8 15.80 12.58 -1.48
N ILE A 9 15.69 11.29 -1.20
CA ILE A 9 14.72 10.75 -0.25
C ILE A 9 15.48 10.43 1.02
N GLU A 10 14.96 10.86 2.16
CA GLU A 10 15.51 10.50 3.47
C GLU A 10 15.42 8.98 3.68
N THR A 11 16.38 8.40 4.40
CA THR A 11 16.46 6.95 4.58
C THR A 11 15.17 6.38 5.19
N GLU A 12 14.62 7.05 6.20
CA GLU A 12 13.38 6.65 6.86
C GLU A 12 12.18 6.76 5.92
N ALA A 13 12.04 7.88 5.20
CA ALA A 13 10.97 8.03 4.20
C ALA A 13 11.03 6.96 3.11
N ALA A 14 12.23 6.57 2.66
CA ALA A 14 12.41 5.48 1.71
C ALA A 14 12.02 4.11 2.30
N GLN A 15 12.34 3.88 3.57
CA GLN A 15 11.97 2.66 4.29
C GLN A 15 10.45 2.56 4.46
N THR A 16 9.80 3.60 4.98
CA THR A 16 8.34 3.64 5.16
C THR A 16 7.61 3.44 3.83
N LEU A 17 8.09 4.06 2.74
CA LEU A 17 7.53 3.83 1.41
C LEU A 17 7.68 2.37 0.96
N ALA A 18 8.80 1.72 1.26
CA ALA A 18 9.01 0.31 0.94
C ALA A 18 8.06 -0.59 1.74
N GLU A 19 7.84 -0.30 3.02
CA GLU A 19 6.91 -1.01 3.89
C GLU A 19 5.46 -0.87 3.39
N TRP A 20 5.03 0.34 3.03
CA TRP A 20 3.71 0.58 2.44
C TRP A 20 3.50 -0.16 1.12
N LYS A 21 4.52 -0.22 0.25
CA LYS A 21 4.47 -1.01 -0.99
C LYS A 21 4.31 -2.50 -0.70
N ALA A 22 5.06 -3.02 0.27
CA ALA A 22 5.00 -4.43 0.66
C ALA A 22 3.60 -4.77 1.23
N LEU A 23 3.09 -3.94 2.15
CA LEU A 23 1.77 -4.11 2.75
C LEU A 23 0.67 -4.10 1.68
N PHE A 24 0.70 -3.13 0.78
CA PHE A 24 -0.28 -3.05 -0.31
C PHE A 24 -0.24 -4.31 -1.19
N ALA A 25 0.96 -4.75 -1.60
CA ALA A 25 1.12 -5.92 -2.45
C ALA A 25 0.61 -7.21 -1.76
N GLU A 26 0.90 -7.38 -0.48
CA GLU A 26 0.44 -8.52 0.33
C GLU A 26 -1.09 -8.55 0.40
N GLN A 27 -1.72 -7.42 0.75
CA GLN A 27 -3.17 -7.33 0.86
C GLN A 27 -3.87 -7.57 -0.48
N VAL A 28 -3.31 -7.04 -1.56
CA VAL A 28 -3.79 -7.30 -2.93
C VAL A 28 -3.73 -8.80 -3.24
N ALA A 29 -2.63 -9.48 -2.91
CA ALA A 29 -2.48 -10.91 -3.17
C ALA A 29 -3.48 -11.75 -2.36
N VAL A 30 -3.62 -11.48 -1.06
CA VAL A 30 -4.57 -12.18 -0.18
C VAL A 30 -6.00 -12.00 -0.69
N LYS A 31 -6.41 -10.75 -0.96
CA LYS A 31 -7.79 -10.46 -1.39
C LYS A 31 -8.09 -11.00 -2.79
N ALA A 32 -7.13 -10.96 -3.71
CA ALA A 32 -7.31 -11.53 -5.04
C ALA A 32 -7.49 -13.06 -4.98
N LYS A 33 -6.79 -13.74 -4.07
CA LYS A 33 -7.00 -15.16 -3.80
C LYS A 33 -8.40 -15.46 -3.25
N GLU A 34 -8.88 -14.66 -2.28
CA GLU A 34 -10.25 -14.79 -1.75
C GLU A 34 -11.31 -14.60 -2.85
N LEU A 35 -11.14 -13.60 -3.71
CA LEU A 35 -12.05 -13.33 -4.82
C LEU A 35 -12.06 -14.48 -5.84
N ALA A 36 -10.87 -15.00 -6.17
CA ALA A 36 -10.75 -16.17 -7.05
C ALA A 36 -11.50 -17.38 -6.48
N GLN A 37 -11.31 -17.68 -5.19
CA GLN A 37 -12.00 -18.77 -4.50
C GLN A 37 -13.52 -18.60 -4.50
N LYS A 38 -14.03 -17.38 -4.29
CA LYS A 38 -15.47 -17.08 -4.28
C LYS A 38 -16.12 -17.15 -5.66
N SER A 39 -15.37 -16.84 -6.71
CA SER A 39 -15.88 -16.86 -8.10
C SER A 39 -16.05 -18.27 -8.67
N GLY A 40 -15.63 -19.32 -7.95
CA GLY A 40 -15.61 -20.70 -8.46
C GLY A 40 -14.53 -20.96 -9.52
N SER A 41 -13.69 -19.96 -9.81
CA SER A 41 -12.54 -20.08 -10.70
C SER A 41 -11.46 -20.93 -10.03
N THR A 42 -11.43 -22.23 -10.30
CA THR A 42 -10.48 -23.16 -9.69
C THR A 42 -9.06 -22.88 -10.18
N GLY A 43 -8.27 -22.28 -9.29
CA GLY A 43 -6.80 -22.20 -9.41
C GLY A 43 -6.25 -21.02 -10.22
N VAL A 44 -7.10 -20.15 -10.77
CA VAL A 44 -6.64 -19.00 -11.58
C VAL A 44 -6.99 -17.68 -10.90
N ILE A 45 -5.96 -16.93 -10.52
CA ILE A 45 -6.11 -15.52 -10.11
C ILE A 45 -5.97 -14.66 -11.35
N THR A 46 -7.06 -14.02 -11.76
CA THR A 46 -7.08 -13.16 -12.96
C THR A 46 -6.68 -11.73 -12.62
N LEU A 47 -6.35 -10.95 -13.66
CA LEU A 47 -6.18 -9.50 -13.52
C LEU A 47 -7.45 -8.82 -12.96
N GLY A 48 -8.64 -9.36 -13.23
CA GLY A 48 -9.90 -8.88 -12.66
C GLY A 48 -9.92 -8.99 -11.14
N HIS A 49 -9.48 -10.13 -10.58
CA HIS A 49 -9.37 -10.32 -9.13
C HIS A 49 -8.37 -9.34 -8.52
N TYR A 50 -7.22 -9.12 -9.16
CA TYR A 50 -6.23 -8.14 -8.69
C TYR A 50 -6.74 -6.70 -8.73
N ARG A 51 -7.46 -6.30 -9.79
CA ARG A 51 -8.05 -4.96 -9.88
C ARG A 51 -9.08 -4.72 -8.78
N GLN A 52 -9.95 -5.69 -8.52
CA GLN A 52 -10.92 -5.60 -7.43
C GLN A 52 -10.22 -5.56 -6.07
N ALA A 53 -9.23 -6.44 -5.85
CA ALA A 53 -8.43 -6.48 -4.64
C ALA A 53 -7.69 -5.17 -4.36
N ALA A 54 -7.14 -4.53 -5.38
CA ALA A 54 -6.44 -3.24 -5.27
C ALA A 54 -7.35 -2.15 -4.68
N SER A 55 -8.62 -2.06 -5.09
CA SER A 55 -9.57 -1.08 -4.53
C SER A 55 -9.83 -1.28 -3.03
N PHE A 56 -9.74 -2.52 -2.53
CA PHE A 56 -9.82 -2.80 -1.09
C PHE A 56 -8.50 -2.48 -0.38
N ALA A 57 -7.37 -2.87 -0.97
CA ALA A 57 -6.05 -2.63 -0.39
C ALA A 57 -5.69 -1.14 -0.29
N VAL A 58 -6.21 -0.29 -1.20
CA VAL A 58 -6.05 1.17 -1.10
C VAL A 58 -6.67 1.72 0.20
N GLN A 59 -7.85 1.24 0.60
CA GLN A 59 -8.51 1.71 1.81
C GLN A 59 -7.72 1.32 3.07
N MET A 60 -7.22 0.09 3.12
CA MET A 60 -6.38 -0.36 4.22
C MET A 60 -5.02 0.34 4.28
N LEU A 61 -4.41 0.60 3.11
CA LEU A 61 -3.20 1.40 3.04
C LEU A 61 -3.44 2.82 3.56
N ALA A 62 -4.57 3.44 3.21
CA ALA A 62 -4.93 4.76 3.72
C ALA A 62 -5.00 4.77 5.26
N THR A 63 -5.60 3.75 5.88
CA THR A 63 -5.59 3.62 7.35
C THR A 63 -4.17 3.46 7.91
N ALA A 64 -3.34 2.61 7.32
CA ALA A 64 -1.96 2.41 7.78
C ALA A 64 -1.09 3.68 7.68
N VAL A 65 -1.32 4.50 6.65
CA VAL A 65 -0.68 5.81 6.48
C VAL A 65 -1.16 6.79 7.57
N GLN A 66 -2.44 6.78 7.91
CA GLN A 66 -2.98 7.64 8.98
C GLN A 66 -2.49 7.24 10.38
N ASP A 67 -2.36 5.94 10.65
CA ASP A 67 -1.86 5.45 11.94
C ASP A 67 -0.37 5.76 12.15
N THR A 68 0.42 5.82 11.06
CA THR A 68 1.83 6.21 11.11
C THR A 68 2.02 7.71 11.33
N ASP A 69 1.11 8.56 10.84
CA ASP A 69 1.09 10.01 11.11
C ASP A 69 0.82 10.31 12.59
N SER A 70 0.01 9.49 13.26
CA SER A 70 -0.38 9.66 14.66
C SER A 70 0.74 9.32 15.68
N SER A 71 1.77 8.56 15.27
CA SER A 71 2.96 8.27 16.09
C SER A 71 4.07 9.30 15.96
N ASP A 72 3.97 10.23 15.00
CA ASP A 72 4.92 11.33 14.87
C ASP A 72 4.55 12.40 15.91
N GLY A 73 5.02 12.16 17.14
CA GLY A 73 4.64 12.88 18.34
C GLY A 73 4.71 14.39 18.18
N ARG A 74 3.55 15.02 17.95
CA ARG A 74 3.34 16.42 18.30
C ARG A 74 3.38 16.53 19.83
N GLN A 75 4.59 16.61 20.38
CA GLN A 75 4.79 17.36 21.62
C GLN A 75 4.48 18.82 21.27
N GLU A 76 3.25 19.24 21.57
CA GLU A 76 2.94 20.65 21.70
C GLU A 76 3.87 21.20 22.79
N ALA A 77 4.90 21.92 22.36
CA ALA A 77 5.76 22.68 23.23
C ALA A 77 5.05 23.99 23.61
N ALA A 78 4.96 24.20 24.93
CA ALA A 78 4.62 25.41 25.68
C ALA A 78 3.13 25.75 25.87
#